data_AF-A0A5C7MH13-F1
#
_entry.id   AF-A0A5C7MH13-F1
#
_cell.length_a   1.000
_cell.length_b   1.000
_cell.length_c   1.000
_cell.angle_alpha   90.00
_cell.angle_beta   90.00
_cell.angle_gamma   90.00
#
_symmetry.space_group_name_H-M   'P 1'
#
loop_
_entity.id
_entity.type
_entity.pdbx_description
1 polymer ?
#
loop_
_entity_poly.entity_id
_entity_poly.type
_entity_poly.pdbx_seq_one_letter_code
_entity_poly.pdbx_strand_id
1 'polypeptide(L)'
;RILHSGTQRQGSRLLTAGGRVMTAVALADDADTARRYAYHAADAVHFAGQQRRSDIGQPPAAAARRSQIHAHDRNPHVAGGTDG
;
A
#
# COMPACT_ATOMS: atom_id res chain seq x y z
N ARG A 1 0.13 -1.57 -9.69
CA ARG A 1 -0.68 -1.23 -10.89
C ARG A 1 -1.12 0.22 -10.80
N ILE A 2 -1.07 0.96 -11.91
CA ILE A 2 -1.65 2.31 -12.03
C ILE A 2 -2.96 2.21 -12.81
N LEU A 3 -4.00 2.88 -12.31
CA LEU A 3 -5.28 3.04 -12.97
C LEU A 3 -5.44 4.49 -13.39
N HIS A 4 -5.74 4.71 -14.66
CA HIS A 4 -5.96 6.04 -15.23
C HIS A 4 -7.39 6.51 -14.93
N SER A 5 -7.54 7.76 -14.49
CA SER A 5 -8.84 8.38 -14.27
C SER A 5 -8.88 9.66 -15.11
N GLY A 6 -8.63 10.83 -14.52
CA GLY A 6 -8.49 12.11 -15.24
C GLY A 6 -7.13 12.24 -15.91
N THR A 7 -6.83 11.39 -16.90
CA THR A 7 -5.67 11.53 -17.77
C THR A 7 -6.06 11.50 -19.24
N GLN A 8 -5.38 12.29 -20.07
CA GLN A 8 -5.54 12.32 -21.51
C GLN A 8 -4.20 12.07 -22.21
N ARG A 9 -4.20 11.29 -23.28
CA ARG A 9 -3.02 11.10 -24.12
C ARG A 9 -2.94 12.18 -25.20
N GLN A 10 -1.80 12.84 -25.31
CA GLN A 10 -1.49 13.79 -26.38
C GLN A 10 -0.20 13.32 -27.07
N GLY A 11 -0.36 12.55 -28.15
CA GLY A 11 0.76 11.87 -28.81
C GLY A 11 1.50 10.93 -27.84
N SER A 12 2.79 11.17 -27.65
CA SER A 12 3.64 10.42 -26.71
C SER A 12 3.49 10.87 -25.25
N ARG A 13 2.81 11.98 -24.97
CA ARG A 13 2.65 12.53 -23.62
C ARG A 13 1.35 12.07 -22.98
N LEU A 14 1.39 11.92 -21.66
CA LEU A 14 0.21 11.71 -20.82
C LEU A 14 0.01 12.96 -19.96
N LEU A 15 -1.16 13.58 -20.09
CA LEU A 15 -1.53 14.82 -19.41
C LEU A 15 -2.60 14.57 -18.35
N THR A 16 -2.63 15.41 -17.32
CA THR A 16 -3.76 15.49 -16.39
C THR A 16 -4.97 16.11 -17.09
N ALA A 17 -6.16 15.55 -16.89
CA ALA A 17 -7.41 15.95 -17.55
C ALA A 17 -8.62 15.93 -16.58
N GLY A 18 -8.38 16.09 -15.27
CA GLY A 18 -9.44 16.12 -14.26
C GLY A 18 -8.87 16.19 -12.85
N GLY A 19 -9.75 16.36 -11.85
CA GLY A 19 -9.35 16.50 -10.45
C GLY A 19 -8.75 15.23 -9.84
N ARG A 20 -9.30 14.05 -10.16
CA ARG A 20 -8.71 12.75 -9.78
C ARG A 20 -7.96 12.18 -10.96
N VAL A 21 -6.63 12.21 -10.92
CA VAL A 21 -5.79 11.87 -12.07
C VAL A 21 -5.61 10.36 -12.23
N MET A 22 -5.19 9.67 -11.17
CA MET A 22 -4.91 8.24 -11.21
C MET A 22 -5.11 7.58 -9.84
N THR A 23 -5.14 6.25 -9.82
CA THR A 23 -5.11 5.44 -8.59
C THR A 23 -3.94 4.45 -8.64
N ALA A 24 -3.09 4.46 -7.63
CA ALA A 24 -2.05 3.45 -7.44
C ALA A 24 -2.60 2.30 -6.57
N VAL A 25 -2.46 1.07 -7.06
CA VAL A 25 -2.96 -0.14 -6.42
C VAL A 25 -1.82 -1.15 -6.32
N ALA A 26 -1.67 -1.79 -5.16
CA ALA A 26 -0.75 -2.90 -4.98
C ALA A 26 -1.42 -4.01 -4.17
N LEU A 27 -0.94 -5.23 -4.39
CA LEU A 27 -1.34 -6.44 -3.67
C LEU A 27 -0.10 -7.01 -2.99
N ALA A 28 -0.28 -7.51 -1.77
CA ALA A 28 0.73 -8.20 -0.97
C ALA A 28 0.02 -9.08 0.06
N ASP A 29 0.78 -9.90 0.78
CA ASP A 29 0.25 -10.83 1.79
C ASP A 29 -0.36 -10.11 3.01
N ASP A 30 0.07 -8.87 3.26
CA ASP A 30 -0.45 -8.04 4.34
C ASP A 30 -0.74 -6.60 3.88
N ALA A 31 -1.66 -5.95 4.59
CA ALA A 31 -2.13 -4.62 4.24
C ALA A 31 -1.04 -3.53 4.37
N ASP A 32 -0.08 -3.69 5.28
CA ASP A 32 1.00 -2.71 5.47
C ASP A 32 1.97 -2.73 4.29
N THR A 33 2.35 -3.92 3.84
CA THR A 33 3.18 -4.13 2.66
C THR A 33 2.47 -3.67 1.38
N ALA A 34 1.20 -4.03 1.20
CA ALA A 34 0.41 -3.56 0.06
C ALA A 34 0.32 -2.03 0.03
N ARG A 35 0.09 -1.40 1.19
CA ARG A 35 0.09 0.06 1.34
C ARG A 35 1.43 0.68 0.96
N ARG A 36 2.55 0.15 1.47
CA ARG A 36 3.91 0.62 1.13
C ARG A 36 4.17 0.55 -0.37
N TYR A 37 3.82 -0.56 -1.03
CA TYR A 37 3.98 -0.71 -2.47
C TYR A 37 3.10 0.24 -3.28
N ALA A 38 1.87 0.49 -2.83
CA ALA A 38 0.98 1.45 -3.49
C ALA A 38 1.57 2.88 -3.41
N TYR A 39 2.09 3.28 -2.25
CA TYR A 39 2.74 4.58 -2.08
C TYR A 39 4.03 4.70 -2.90
N HIS A 40 4.87 3.66 -2.91
CA HIS A 40 6.09 3.64 -3.73
C HIS A 40 5.76 3.79 -5.24
N ALA A 41 4.72 3.12 -5.73
CA ALA A 41 4.27 3.30 -7.10
C ALA A 41 3.74 4.72 -7.38
N ALA A 42 3.07 5.34 -6.40
CA ALA A 42 2.60 6.73 -6.50
C ALA A 42 3.76 7.75 -6.41
N ASP A 43 4.86 7.40 -5.74
CA ASP A 43 6.07 8.24 -5.64
C ASP A 43 6.82 8.35 -6.95
N ALA A 44 6.73 7.35 -7.82
CA ALA A 44 7.35 7.38 -9.15
C ALA A 44 6.63 8.32 -10.14
N VAL A 45 5.51 8.93 -9.76
CA VAL A 45 4.71 9.80 -10.63
C VAL A 45 4.74 11.24 -10.13
N HIS A 46 5.17 12.14 -11.02
CA HIS A 46 5.31 13.56 -10.71
C HIS A 46 4.59 14.45 -11.72
N PHE A 47 3.86 15.44 -11.21
CA PHE A 47 3.29 16.52 -12.01
C PHE A 47 3.01 17.74 -11.12
N ALA A 48 2.93 18.92 -11.75
CA ALA A 48 2.69 20.17 -11.04
C ALA A 48 1.38 20.13 -10.27
N GLY A 49 1.41 20.57 -9.00
CA GLY A 49 0.21 20.64 -8.15
C GLY A 49 -0.35 19.29 -7.71
N GLN A 50 0.42 18.18 -7.80
CA GLN A 50 -0.05 16.88 -7.32
C GLN A 50 -0.44 16.92 -5.84
N GLN A 51 -1.56 16.29 -5.52
CA GLN A 51 -2.03 16.13 -4.15
C GLN A 51 -2.43 14.67 -3.92
N ARG A 52 -2.06 14.13 -2.77
CA ARG A 52 -2.50 12.82 -2.30
C ARG A 52 -2.50 12.77 -0.78
N ARG A 53 -3.32 11.88 -0.23
CA ARG A 53 -3.28 11.50 1.18
C ARG A 53 -2.11 10.55 1.46
N SER A 54 -1.57 10.55 2.68
CA SER A 54 -0.50 9.65 3.15
C SER A 54 -0.96 8.61 4.18
N ASP A 55 -2.24 8.66 4.55
CA ASP A 55 -2.85 7.89 5.64
C ASP A 55 -3.81 6.79 5.15
N ILE A 56 -3.97 6.63 3.84
CA ILE A 56 -4.81 5.55 3.27
C ILE A 56 -4.30 4.19 3.73
N GLY A 57 -5.20 3.39 4.30
CA GLY A 57 -4.91 2.05 4.79
C GLY A 57 -4.14 1.99 6.10
N GLN A 58 -3.89 3.11 6.79
CA GLN A 58 -3.32 3.06 8.12
C GLN A 58 -4.35 2.54 9.13
N PRO A 59 -3.97 1.60 10.01
CA PRO A 59 -4.86 1.18 11.09
C PRO A 59 -5.12 2.37 12.03
N PRO A 60 -6.31 2.48 12.64
CA PRO A 60 -6.54 3.46 13.69
C PRO A 60 -5.52 3.25 14.81
N ALA A 61 -5.09 4.32 15.47
CA ALA A 61 -4.06 4.27 16.52
C ALA A 61 -4.36 3.24 17.63
N ALA A 62 -5.64 2.90 17.83
CA ALA A 62 -6.08 1.88 18.77
C ALA A 62 -5.88 0.42 18.32
N ALA A 63 -5.85 0.16 17.02
CA ALA A 63 -5.63 -1.17 16.45
C ALA A 63 -4.13 -1.48 16.30
N ALA A 64 -3.31 -0.47 15.98
CA ALA A 64 -1.86 -0.63 15.81
C ALA A 64 -1.15 -1.22 17.04
N ARG A 65 -1.63 -0.87 18.25
CA ARG A 65 -1.12 -1.38 19.52
C ARG A 65 -1.50 -2.84 19.82
N ARG A 66 -2.57 -3.37 19.22
CA ARG A 66 -3.05 -4.75 19.45
C ARG A 66 -2.31 -5.79 18.60
N SER A 67 -1.85 -5.40 17.42
CA SER A 67 -1.07 -6.27 16.52
C SER A 67 0.37 -6.50 17.00
N GLN A 68 0.97 -5.53 17.70
CA GLN A 68 2.30 -5.70 18.31
C GLN A 68 2.33 -6.76 19.43
N ILE A 69 1.24 -6.89 20.19
CA ILE A 69 1.15 -7.87 21.30
C ILE A 69 1.08 -9.30 20.74
N HIS A 70 0.25 -9.54 19.71
CA HIS A 70 0.10 -10.89 19.12
C HIS A 70 1.28 -11.31 18.24
N ALA A 71 2.02 -10.36 17.66
CA ALA A 71 3.24 -10.68 16.91
C ALA A 71 4.36 -11.26 17.80
N HIS A 72 4.35 -10.96 19.10
CA HIS A 72 5.32 -11.44 20.07
C HIS A 72 4.98 -12.83 20.64
N ASP A 73 3.76 -13.32 20.44
CA ASP A 73 3.28 -14.61 20.97
C ASP A 73 3.34 -15.76 19.93
N ARG A 74 4.10 -15.57 18.85
CA ARG A 74 4.48 -16.69 17.98
C ARG A 74 5.68 -17.40 18.58
N ASN A 75 5.42 -18.22 19.59
CA ASN A 75 6.38 -19.17 20.15
C ASN A 75 6.75 -20.24 19.09
N PRO A 76 8.02 -20.38 18.68
CA PRO A 76 8.44 -21.44 17.75
C PRO A 76 8.62 -22.80 18.43
N HIS A 77 8.19 -22.98 19.68
CA HIS A 77 8.41 -24.22 20.41
C HIS A 77 7.29 -25.26 20.21
N VAL A 78 7.31 -25.92 19.05
CA VAL A 78 6.92 -27.34 18.95
C VAL A 78 7.89 -28.05 18.02
N ALA A 79 9.16 -28.10 18.43
CA ALA A 79 10.13 -29.06 17.93
C ALA A 79 10.33 -30.10 19.03
N GLY A 80 10.03 -31.36 18.75
CA GLY A 80 10.37 -32.49 19.62
C GLY A 80 9.17 -33.32 20.04
N GLY A 81 8.95 -34.39 19.28
CA GLY A 81 8.08 -35.50 19.64
C GLY A 81 8.44 -36.67 18.74
N THR A 82 9.58 -37.30 19.03
CA THR A 82 9.78 -38.72 18.70
C THR A 82 8.65 -39.52 19.36
N ASP A 83 8.28 -40.66 18.76
CA ASP A 83 8.08 -41.96 19.44
C ASP A 83 7.29 -42.92 18.53
N GLY A 84 7.88 -44.09 18.25
CA GLY A 84 7.19 -45.29 17.76
C GLY A 84 7.46 -45.67 16.31
#